data_AF-A0A2R6N0L5-F1
#
_entry.id   AF-A0A2R6N0L5-F1
#
_cell.length_a   1.000
_cell.length_b   1.000
_cell.length_c   1.000
_cell.angle_alpha   90.00
_cell.angle_beta   90.00
_cell.angle_gamma   90.00
#
_symmetry.space_group_name_H-M   'P 1'
#
loop_
_entity.id
_entity.type
_entity.pdbx_description
1 polymer ?
#
loop_
_entity_poly.entity_id
_entity_poly.type
_entity_poly.pdbx_seq_one_letter_code
_entity_poly.pdbx_strand_id
1 'polypeptide(L)'
;MLSPGGQYTVRCTDCDHVHKTRIDDSTVRRDVIVSQDGDSIATDVAVPPAEPLAVGDEFVVESEAGVFVVRVTSLEVGAEQRAETAPAEEVRTVWTRDVGNVTVDATVHPPAGGPHDETRSVDLHVPGDEEFVVGERTSLGDVDVEVEQIRLRETATGYDHYQLGRPGDAALAKDVLRLYARDRSDGVDFHTNWSR
;
A
#
# COMPACT_ATOMS: atom_id res chain seq x y z
N MET A 1 1.08 -39.30 6.46
CA MET A 1 1.24 -39.23 5.00
C MET A 1 -0.11 -39.48 4.36
N LEU A 2 -0.81 -38.43 3.94
CA LEU A 2 -2.00 -38.53 3.10
C LEU A 2 -1.53 -38.60 1.64
N SER A 3 -2.08 -39.54 0.86
CA SER A 3 -1.70 -39.74 -0.53
C SER A 3 -2.16 -38.53 -1.38
N PRO A 4 -1.32 -37.98 -2.28
CA PRO A 4 -1.69 -36.81 -3.07
C PRO A 4 -2.67 -37.23 -4.17
N GLY A 5 -3.87 -36.63 -4.17
CA GLY A 5 -4.91 -36.87 -5.18
C GLY A 5 -6.28 -37.31 -4.65
N GLY A 6 -6.74 -36.76 -3.52
CA GLY A 6 -8.07 -37.07 -2.96
C GLY A 6 -9.21 -36.52 -3.82
N GLN A 7 -10.19 -37.36 -4.16
CA GLN A 7 -11.45 -36.88 -4.73
C GLN A 7 -12.20 -36.08 -3.66
N TYR A 8 -12.53 -34.83 -3.98
CA TYR A 8 -13.31 -33.96 -3.12
C TYR A 8 -14.79 -34.20 -3.36
N THR A 9 -15.55 -34.19 -2.28
CA THR A 9 -17.01 -34.27 -2.34
C THR A 9 -17.56 -32.86 -2.16
N VAL A 10 -18.04 -32.25 -3.24
CA VAL A 10 -18.54 -30.87 -3.27
C VAL A 10 -20.05 -30.86 -3.47
N ARG A 11 -20.74 -29.86 -2.92
CA ARG A 11 -22.17 -29.64 -3.20
C ARG A 11 -22.30 -28.55 -4.25
N CYS A 12 -22.93 -28.85 -5.37
CA CYS A 12 -23.21 -27.87 -6.42
C CYS A 12 -24.35 -26.95 -5.99
N THR A 13 -24.15 -25.64 -6.09
CA THR A 13 -25.17 -24.63 -5.77
C THR A 13 -26.22 -24.48 -6.87
N ASP A 14 -25.94 -24.93 -8.09
CA ASP A 14 -26.87 -24.83 -9.23
C ASP A 14 -27.87 -26.00 -9.28
N CYS A 15 -27.43 -27.20 -8.90
CA CYS A 15 -28.26 -28.41 -8.98
C CYS A 15 -28.50 -29.12 -7.64
N ASP A 16 -27.99 -28.58 -6.52
CA ASP A 16 -28.13 -29.10 -5.16
C ASP A 16 -27.62 -30.52 -4.90
N HIS A 17 -26.97 -31.13 -5.90
CA HIS A 17 -26.41 -32.46 -5.79
C HIS A 17 -24.96 -32.45 -5.29
N VAL A 18 -24.57 -33.59 -4.73
CA VAL A 18 -23.21 -33.83 -4.26
C VAL A 18 -22.41 -34.51 -5.38
N HIS A 19 -21.31 -33.88 -5.79
CA HIS A 19 -20.43 -34.35 -6.84
C HIS A 19 -19.08 -34.77 -6.27
N LYS A 20 -18.52 -35.85 -6.82
CA LYS A 20 -17.10 -36.15 -6.65
C LYS A 20 -16.34 -35.43 -7.75
N THR A 21 -15.44 -34.53 -7.37
CA THR A 21 -14.57 -33.84 -8.30
C THR A 21 -13.12 -33.96 -7.84
N ARG A 22 -12.21 -33.74 -8.78
CA ARG A 22 -10.79 -33.55 -8.46
C ARG A 22 -10.55 -32.05 -8.47
N ILE A 23 -10.06 -31.53 -7.35
CA ILE A 23 -9.51 -30.17 -7.31
C ILE A 23 -8.04 -30.34 -7.64
N ASP A 24 -7.59 -29.63 -8.68
CA ASP A 24 -6.17 -29.57 -9.00
C ASP A 24 -5.48 -28.68 -7.97
N ASP A 25 -4.64 -29.29 -7.14
CA ASP A 25 -3.87 -28.66 -6.08
C ASP A 25 -2.44 -28.32 -6.54
N SER A 26 -2.19 -28.29 -7.85
CA SER A 26 -0.91 -27.85 -8.37
C SER A 26 -0.72 -26.35 -8.19
N THR A 27 0.53 -25.97 -7.94
CA THR A 27 0.94 -24.57 -7.80
C THR A 27 2.17 -24.31 -8.64
N VAL A 28 2.27 -23.11 -9.17
CA VAL A 28 3.51 -22.56 -9.74
C VAL A 28 4.17 -21.63 -8.75
N ARG A 29 5.50 -21.61 -8.73
CA ARG A 29 6.26 -20.64 -7.92
C ARG A 29 6.52 -19.38 -8.72
N ARG A 30 6.23 -18.23 -8.15
CA ARG A 30 6.39 -16.91 -8.78
C ARG A 30 7.29 -16.04 -7.93
N ASP A 31 8.28 -15.44 -8.58
CA ASP A 31 9.17 -14.50 -7.91
C ASP A 31 8.38 -13.25 -7.53
N VAL A 32 8.55 -12.78 -6.30
CA VAL A 32 7.95 -11.56 -5.78
C VAL A 32 9.07 -10.64 -5.33
N ILE A 33 9.07 -9.43 -5.87
CA ILE A 33 9.96 -8.36 -5.42
C ILE A 33 9.14 -7.40 -4.59
N VAL A 34 9.48 -7.26 -3.32
CA VAL A 34 8.84 -6.33 -2.37
C VAL A 34 9.70 -5.09 -2.23
N SER A 35 9.22 -3.96 -2.74
CA SER A 35 9.87 -2.66 -2.53
C SER A 35 9.35 -1.98 -1.25
N GLN A 36 10.27 -1.51 -0.41
CA GLN A 36 9.98 -0.77 0.83
C GLN A 36 11.06 0.28 1.06
N ASP A 37 10.66 1.56 1.20
CA ASP A 37 11.56 2.68 1.56
C ASP A 37 12.87 2.78 0.76
N GLY A 38 12.84 2.39 -0.52
CA GLY A 38 14.00 2.41 -1.42
C GLY A 38 14.81 1.11 -1.46
N ASP A 39 14.56 0.20 -0.53
CA ASP A 39 15.10 -1.15 -0.50
C ASP A 39 14.16 -2.15 -1.21
N SER A 40 14.70 -3.33 -1.53
CA SER A 40 13.93 -4.41 -2.12
C SER A 40 14.31 -5.76 -1.54
N ILE A 41 13.29 -6.60 -1.31
CA ILE A 41 13.43 -7.97 -0.84
C ILE A 41 12.88 -8.89 -1.93
N ALA A 42 13.65 -9.92 -2.30
CA ALA A 42 13.21 -10.96 -3.21
C ALA A 42 12.70 -12.18 -2.42
N THR A 43 11.54 -12.69 -2.79
CA THR A 43 10.94 -13.90 -2.23
C THR A 43 10.10 -14.61 -3.30
N ASP A 44 9.41 -15.68 -2.95
CA ASP A 44 8.54 -16.41 -3.87
C ASP A 44 7.23 -16.83 -3.22
N VAL A 45 6.18 -16.94 -4.03
CA VAL A 45 4.86 -17.43 -3.61
C VAL A 45 4.41 -18.61 -4.46
N ALA A 46 3.71 -19.56 -3.83
CA ALA A 46 3.07 -20.67 -4.51
C ALA A 46 1.60 -20.31 -4.82
N VAL A 47 1.25 -20.27 -6.11
CA VAL A 47 -0.06 -19.80 -6.58
C VAL A 47 -0.64 -20.81 -7.59
N PRO A 48 -1.97 -21.05 -7.63
CA PRO A 48 -2.58 -21.84 -8.67
C PRO A 48 -2.22 -21.31 -10.08
N PRO A 49 -1.90 -22.17 -11.06
CA PRO A 49 -1.45 -21.73 -12.39
C PRO A 49 -2.41 -20.76 -13.09
N ALA A 50 -3.72 -21.01 -12.95
CA ALA A 50 -4.78 -20.23 -13.58
C ALA A 50 -5.26 -19.02 -12.75
N GLU A 51 -4.67 -18.77 -11.57
CA GLU A 51 -5.04 -17.63 -10.74
C GLU A 51 -4.74 -16.33 -11.50
N PRO A 52 -5.74 -15.45 -11.74
CA PRO A 52 -5.48 -14.17 -12.35
C PRO A 52 -4.74 -13.26 -11.36
N LEU A 53 -3.58 -12.75 -11.76
CA LEU A 53 -2.88 -11.69 -11.04
C LEU A 53 -3.11 -10.38 -11.78
N ALA A 54 -3.36 -9.30 -11.05
CA ALA A 54 -3.56 -7.97 -11.61
C ALA A 54 -2.74 -6.90 -10.87
N VAL A 55 -2.36 -5.85 -11.60
CA VAL A 55 -1.82 -4.62 -10.98
C VAL A 55 -2.89 -4.02 -10.08
N GLY A 56 -2.49 -3.62 -8.88
CA GLY A 56 -3.40 -3.14 -7.84
C GLY A 56 -3.86 -4.21 -6.85
N ASP A 57 -3.66 -5.50 -7.14
CA ASP A 57 -4.00 -6.57 -6.20
C ASP A 57 -3.18 -6.46 -4.92
N GLU A 58 -3.81 -6.71 -3.78
CA GLU A 58 -3.17 -6.77 -2.48
C GLU A 58 -3.19 -8.18 -1.90
N PHE A 59 -2.05 -8.63 -1.39
CA PHE A 59 -1.93 -9.93 -0.74
C PHE A 59 -0.85 -9.93 0.33
N VAL A 60 -0.83 -10.96 1.17
CA VAL A 60 0.19 -11.15 2.20
C VAL A 60 1.31 -12.02 1.65
N VAL A 61 2.56 -11.58 1.83
CA VAL A 61 3.75 -12.36 1.49
C VAL A 61 4.62 -12.57 2.72
N GLU A 62 5.09 -13.80 2.89
CA GLU A 62 6.03 -14.18 3.95
C GLU A 62 7.42 -14.32 3.35
N SER A 63 8.43 -13.73 3.99
CA SER A 63 9.83 -13.90 3.61
C SER A 63 10.71 -14.05 4.86
N GLU A 64 12.00 -14.27 4.67
CA GLU A 64 12.96 -14.34 5.78
C GLU A 64 13.04 -13.02 6.59
N ALA A 65 12.69 -11.89 5.96
CA ALA A 65 12.69 -10.58 6.61
C ALA A 65 11.42 -10.32 7.44
N GLY A 66 10.33 -11.08 7.22
CA GLY A 66 9.06 -10.88 7.91
C GLY A 66 7.84 -11.13 7.03
N VAL A 67 6.70 -10.62 7.50
CA VAL A 67 5.40 -10.72 6.81
C VAL A 67 4.99 -9.33 6.34
N PHE A 68 4.65 -9.21 5.06
CA PHE A 68 4.35 -7.95 4.41
C PHE A 68 2.97 -8.01 3.76
N VAL A 69 2.19 -6.93 3.89
CA VAL A 69 0.98 -6.73 3.07
C VAL A 69 1.44 -5.94 1.87
N VAL A 70 1.37 -6.53 0.68
CA VAL A 70 1.96 -5.93 -0.52
C VAL A 70 0.90 -5.66 -1.56
N ARG A 71 1.11 -4.62 -2.37
CA ARG A 71 0.31 -4.32 -3.55
C ARG A 71 1.12 -4.55 -4.82
N VAL A 72 0.55 -5.25 -5.81
CA VAL A 72 1.14 -5.41 -7.14
C VAL A 72 1.25 -4.06 -7.83
N THR A 73 2.45 -3.70 -8.23
CA THR A 73 2.76 -2.50 -9.01
C THR A 73 3.05 -2.82 -10.47
N SER A 74 3.48 -4.05 -10.77
CA SER A 74 3.68 -4.50 -12.15
C SER A 74 3.80 -6.02 -12.26
N LEU A 75 3.37 -6.58 -13.39
CA LEU A 75 3.55 -8.00 -13.72
C LEU A 75 4.53 -8.13 -14.89
N GLU A 76 5.61 -8.88 -14.71
CA GLU A 76 6.55 -9.21 -15.77
C GLU A 76 6.22 -10.58 -16.36
N VAL A 77 5.87 -10.64 -17.64
CA VAL A 77 5.45 -11.87 -18.35
C VAL A 77 6.49 -12.35 -19.37
N GLY A 78 7.54 -11.56 -19.60
CA GLY A 78 8.57 -11.86 -20.57
C GLY A 78 9.79 -10.95 -20.42
N ALA A 79 10.82 -11.16 -21.23
CA ALA A 79 11.94 -10.22 -21.30
C ALA A 79 11.39 -8.88 -21.82
N GLU A 80 11.31 -7.89 -20.93
CA GLU A 80 10.79 -6.53 -21.20
C GLU A 80 9.29 -6.45 -21.53
N GLN A 81 8.51 -7.48 -21.21
CA GLN A 81 7.05 -7.48 -21.41
C GLN A 81 6.33 -7.38 -20.07
N ARG A 82 5.44 -6.40 -19.96
CA ARG A 82 4.59 -6.17 -18.78
C ARG A 82 3.12 -6.27 -19.15
N ALA A 83 2.31 -6.75 -18.21
CA ALA A 83 0.87 -6.85 -18.35
C ALA A 83 0.18 -6.22 -17.13
N GLU A 84 -1.01 -5.67 -17.34
CA GLU A 84 -1.88 -5.22 -16.24
C GLU A 84 -2.57 -6.39 -15.55
N THR A 85 -2.79 -7.50 -16.26
CA THR A 85 -3.39 -8.73 -15.75
C THR A 85 -2.83 -9.92 -16.52
N ALA A 86 -2.53 -11.03 -15.85
CA ALA A 86 -2.09 -12.28 -16.47
C ALA A 86 -2.37 -13.47 -15.54
N PRO A 87 -2.58 -14.69 -16.07
CA PRO A 87 -2.62 -15.88 -15.23
C PRO A 87 -1.25 -16.11 -14.58
N ALA A 88 -1.22 -16.59 -13.34
CA ALA A 88 0.01 -16.78 -12.59
C ALA A 88 1.04 -17.61 -13.35
N GLU A 89 0.63 -18.59 -14.16
CA GLU A 89 1.56 -19.41 -14.95
C GLU A 89 2.35 -18.65 -16.02
N GLU A 90 1.82 -17.54 -16.53
CA GLU A 90 2.46 -16.67 -17.52
C GLU A 90 3.34 -15.59 -16.87
N VAL A 91 3.15 -15.32 -15.58
CA VAL A 91 3.95 -14.34 -14.84
C VAL A 91 5.28 -14.95 -14.44
N ARG A 92 6.35 -14.19 -14.65
CA ARG A 92 7.70 -14.52 -14.18
C ARG A 92 7.94 -13.89 -12.81
N THR A 93 7.73 -12.58 -12.75
CA THR A 93 7.99 -11.76 -11.56
C THR A 93 6.82 -10.85 -11.26
N VAL A 94 6.36 -10.88 -10.02
CA VAL A 94 5.39 -9.96 -9.46
C VAL A 94 6.16 -8.84 -8.76
N TRP A 95 6.10 -7.64 -9.31
CA TRP A 95 6.67 -6.45 -8.69
C TRP A 95 5.65 -5.87 -7.74
N THR A 96 6.05 -5.64 -6.50
CA THR A 96 5.15 -5.20 -5.43
C THR A 96 5.78 -4.12 -4.59
N ARG A 97 4.94 -3.43 -3.82
CA ARG A 97 5.36 -2.48 -2.78
C ARG A 97 4.70 -2.87 -1.47
N ASP A 98 5.41 -2.72 -0.35
CA ASP A 98 4.80 -2.80 0.98
C ASP A 98 3.76 -1.68 1.14
N VAL A 99 2.55 -2.09 1.53
CA VAL A 99 1.40 -1.23 1.83
C VAL A 99 0.85 -1.48 3.23
N GLY A 100 1.47 -2.34 4.04
CA GLY A 100 1.05 -2.62 5.40
C GLY A 100 1.45 -1.52 6.37
N ASN A 101 2.73 -1.12 6.34
CA ASN A 101 3.25 0.03 7.07
C ASN A 101 4.02 0.89 6.09
N VAL A 102 3.69 2.18 6.02
CA VAL A 102 4.21 3.06 4.97
C VAL A 102 4.80 4.33 5.55
N THR A 103 5.78 4.86 4.83
CA THR A 103 6.30 6.20 5.03
C THR A 103 5.50 7.19 4.19
N VAL A 104 4.91 8.19 4.85
CA VAL A 104 4.17 9.29 4.22
C VAL A 104 4.94 10.59 4.41
N ASP A 105 5.43 11.15 3.31
CA ASP A 105 6.04 12.48 3.31
C ASP A 105 4.96 13.54 3.60
N ALA A 106 5.21 14.40 4.56
CA ALA A 106 4.39 15.57 4.85
C ALA A 106 5.19 16.86 4.67
N THR A 107 4.61 17.83 3.98
CA THR A 107 5.07 19.21 3.94
C THR A 107 4.21 20.03 4.90
N VAL A 108 4.81 20.50 5.99
CA VAL A 108 4.12 21.25 7.04
C VAL A 108 4.40 22.73 6.87
N HIS A 109 3.37 23.50 6.55
CA HIS A 109 3.39 24.94 6.48
C HIS A 109 3.28 25.56 7.88
N PRO A 110 3.90 26.74 8.09
CA PRO A 110 3.81 27.45 9.37
C PRO A 110 2.37 27.90 9.67
N PRO A 111 2.08 28.26 10.94
CA PRO A 111 0.79 28.81 11.33
C PRO A 111 0.41 30.05 10.51
N ALA A 112 -0.89 30.32 10.37
CA ALA A 112 -1.36 31.49 9.64
C ALA A 112 -0.82 32.80 10.26
N GLY A 113 -0.07 33.57 9.46
CA GLY A 113 0.57 34.81 9.91
C GLY A 113 1.99 34.63 10.48
N GLY A 114 2.51 33.40 10.52
CA GLY A 114 3.91 33.10 10.85
C GLY A 114 4.88 33.39 9.67
N PRO A 115 6.20 33.26 9.90
CA PRO A 115 7.20 33.50 8.86
C PRO A 115 7.01 32.51 7.71
N HIS A 116 6.93 32.99 6.47
CA HIS A 116 6.71 32.14 5.29
C HIS A 116 7.82 31.09 5.06
N ASP A 117 8.99 31.29 5.65
CA ASP A 117 10.21 30.48 5.40
C ASP A 117 10.36 29.25 6.32
N GLU A 118 9.35 28.93 7.15
CA GLU A 118 9.42 27.82 8.12
C GLU A 118 8.72 26.53 7.65
N THR A 119 8.48 26.38 6.35
CA THR A 119 7.94 25.11 5.83
C THR A 119 8.97 23.99 6.03
N ARG A 120 8.53 22.87 6.63
CA ARG A 120 9.39 21.72 6.92
C ARG A 120 8.83 20.42 6.37
N SER A 121 9.73 19.52 5.99
CA SER A 121 9.38 18.14 5.63
C SER A 121 9.42 17.24 6.85
N VAL A 122 8.45 16.34 6.98
CA VAL A 122 8.33 15.35 8.05
C VAL A 122 7.92 14.03 7.44
N ASP A 123 8.52 12.93 7.89
CA ASP A 123 8.15 11.59 7.43
C ASP A 123 7.31 10.90 8.51
N LEU A 124 6.12 10.43 8.13
CA LEU A 124 5.23 9.68 9.01
C LEU A 124 5.29 8.20 8.73
N HIS A 125 5.49 7.42 9.79
CA HIS A 125 5.41 5.97 9.73
C HIS A 125 4.05 5.56 10.29
N VAL A 126 3.15 5.13 9.42
CA VAL A 126 1.76 4.81 9.77
C VAL A 126 1.31 3.51 9.13
N PRO A 127 0.29 2.82 9.69
CA PRO A 127 -0.41 1.77 9.00
C PRO A 127 -0.91 2.25 7.64
N GLY A 128 -0.83 1.42 6.61
CA GLY A 128 -1.25 1.80 5.26
C GLY A 128 -2.75 2.02 5.10
N ASP A 129 -3.56 1.52 6.02
CA ASP A 129 -5.01 1.72 6.11
C ASP A 129 -5.42 2.93 6.96
N GLU A 130 -4.47 3.65 7.55
CA GLU A 130 -4.73 4.95 8.19
C GLU A 130 -5.32 5.93 7.16
N GLU A 131 -6.40 6.62 7.49
CA GLU A 131 -7.06 7.58 6.60
C GLU A 131 -6.65 9.02 6.91
N PHE A 132 -6.27 9.78 5.89
CA PHE A 132 -6.08 11.23 5.99
C PHE A 132 -7.24 11.94 5.31
N VAL A 133 -7.80 12.96 5.97
CA VAL A 133 -8.95 13.72 5.48
C VAL A 133 -8.62 15.21 5.41
N VAL A 134 -8.88 15.83 4.26
CA VAL A 134 -8.68 17.27 4.07
C VAL A 134 -9.61 18.08 4.97
N GLY A 135 -9.04 19.01 5.74
CA GLY A 135 -9.70 19.85 6.72
C GLY A 135 -9.72 19.28 8.14
N GLU A 136 -9.27 18.04 8.33
CA GLU A 136 -9.17 17.43 9.66
C GLU A 136 -7.81 17.67 10.31
N ARG A 137 -7.82 17.63 11.65
CA ARG A 137 -6.61 17.75 12.46
C ARG A 137 -6.02 16.37 12.70
N THR A 138 -4.72 16.23 12.49
CA THR A 138 -3.96 15.01 12.78
C THR A 138 -2.63 15.37 13.42
N SER A 139 -2.01 14.43 14.11
CA SER A 139 -0.69 14.63 14.73
C SER A 139 0.39 14.04 13.82
N LEU A 140 1.32 14.89 13.40
CA LEU A 140 2.51 14.49 12.63
C LEU A 140 3.72 14.44 13.55
N GLY A 141 3.96 13.28 14.16
CA GLY A 141 4.91 13.15 15.27
C GLY A 141 4.41 13.95 16.48
N ASP A 142 5.17 14.97 16.88
CA ASP A 142 4.83 15.82 18.03
C ASP A 142 4.05 17.10 17.66
N VAL A 143 3.62 17.25 16.40
CA VAL A 143 2.98 18.49 15.92
C VAL A 143 1.56 18.26 15.46
N ASP A 144 0.63 19.01 16.04
CA ASP A 144 -0.75 19.07 15.59
C ASP A 144 -0.86 19.89 14.31
N VAL A 145 -1.37 19.27 13.25
CA VAL A 145 -1.55 19.91 11.96
C VAL A 145 -2.98 19.77 11.48
N GLU A 146 -3.36 20.62 10.53
CA GLU A 146 -4.58 20.48 9.74
C GLU A 146 -4.21 20.10 8.30
N VAL A 147 -4.80 19.04 7.77
CA VAL A 147 -4.52 18.58 6.39
C VAL A 147 -5.15 19.56 5.41
N GLU A 148 -4.35 20.17 4.54
CA GLU A 148 -4.81 21.10 3.50
C GLU A 148 -4.99 20.41 2.15
N GLN A 149 -4.14 19.43 1.84
CA GLN A 149 -4.15 18.76 0.55
C GLN A 149 -3.47 17.39 0.65
N ILE A 150 -3.94 16.44 -0.15
CA ILE A 150 -3.36 15.11 -0.30
C ILE A 150 -2.96 14.91 -1.75
N ARG A 151 -1.70 14.58 -2.00
CA ARG A 151 -1.21 14.14 -3.31
C ARG A 151 -1.13 12.62 -3.31
N LEU A 152 -1.76 11.99 -4.28
CA LEU A 152 -1.80 10.53 -4.41
C LEU A 152 -0.61 9.99 -5.22
N ARG A 153 -0.28 8.73 -4.97
CA ARG A 153 0.65 7.94 -5.79
C ARG A 153 -0.01 7.60 -7.12
N GLU A 154 0.81 7.40 -8.15
CA GLU A 154 0.32 6.97 -9.48
C GLU A 154 -0.35 5.59 -9.45
N THR A 155 0.04 4.74 -8.49
CA THR A 155 -0.54 3.40 -8.29
C THR A 155 -1.74 3.38 -7.34
N ALA A 156 -2.23 4.55 -6.92
CA ALA A 156 -3.45 4.66 -6.13
C ALA A 156 -4.66 4.32 -7.00
N THR A 157 -5.61 3.56 -6.47
CA THR A 157 -6.83 3.15 -7.16
C THR A 157 -8.05 3.63 -6.38
N GLY A 158 -9.17 3.90 -7.08
CA GLY A 158 -10.42 4.31 -6.42
C GLY A 158 -10.59 5.81 -6.18
N TYR A 159 -9.75 6.66 -6.77
CA TYR A 159 -9.83 8.13 -6.65
C TYR A 159 -10.06 8.80 -8.02
N ASP A 160 -10.87 9.86 -8.03
CA ASP A 160 -11.17 10.62 -9.26
C ASP A 160 -9.99 11.52 -9.71
N HIS A 161 -9.14 11.92 -8.77
CA HIS A 161 -8.08 12.91 -8.97
C HIS A 161 -6.81 12.55 -8.20
N TYR A 162 -5.63 12.80 -8.80
CA TYR A 162 -4.32 12.60 -8.14
C TYR A 162 -4.01 13.63 -7.04
N GLN A 163 -4.82 14.68 -6.93
CA GLN A 163 -4.66 15.74 -5.95
C GLN A 163 -6.03 16.03 -5.35
N LEU A 164 -6.13 15.82 -4.04
CA LEU A 164 -7.32 16.00 -3.24
C LEU A 164 -7.12 17.24 -2.37
N GLY A 165 -8.11 18.11 -2.28
CA GLY A 165 -7.96 19.41 -1.62
C GLY A 165 -9.28 20.09 -1.27
N ARG A 166 -10.40 19.39 -1.46
CA ARG A 166 -11.71 19.86 -0.99
C ARG A 166 -11.94 19.30 0.40
N PRO A 167 -12.56 20.07 1.31
CA PRO A 167 -12.91 19.57 2.64
C PRO A 167 -13.69 18.26 2.55
N GLY A 168 -13.25 17.26 3.31
CA GLY A 168 -13.82 15.91 3.31
C GLY A 168 -13.28 14.97 2.23
N ASP A 169 -12.42 15.42 1.31
CA ASP A 169 -11.65 14.49 0.48
C ASP A 169 -10.75 13.65 1.39
N ALA A 170 -10.70 12.34 1.17
CA ALA A 170 -9.95 11.40 2.01
C ALA A 170 -9.10 10.44 1.17
N ALA A 171 -8.01 9.94 1.76
CA ALA A 171 -7.20 8.87 1.18
C ALA A 171 -6.51 8.02 2.23
N LEU A 172 -6.32 6.74 1.91
CA LEU A 172 -5.54 5.82 2.73
C LEU A 172 -4.04 6.14 2.63
N ALA A 173 -3.32 6.03 3.74
CA ALA A 173 -1.89 6.34 3.85
C ALA A 173 -1.06 5.62 2.78
N LYS A 174 -1.39 4.36 2.48
CA LYS A 174 -0.72 3.58 1.41
C LYS A 174 -0.81 4.24 0.05
N ASP A 175 -1.83 5.04 -0.22
CA ASP A 175 -2.06 5.73 -1.49
C ASP A 175 -1.49 7.14 -1.51
N VAL A 176 -1.06 7.67 -0.36
CA VAL A 176 -0.53 9.03 -0.26
C VAL A 176 0.93 9.07 -0.72
N LEU A 177 1.19 9.94 -1.69
CA LEU A 177 2.53 10.33 -2.11
C LEU A 177 3.06 11.47 -1.23
N ARG A 178 2.20 12.45 -0.91
CA ARG A 178 2.56 13.57 -0.04
C ARG A 178 1.34 14.20 0.62
N LEU A 179 1.44 14.47 1.91
CA LEU A 179 0.51 15.34 2.63
C LEU A 179 1.02 16.78 2.61
N TYR A 180 0.10 17.72 2.46
CA TYR A 180 0.33 19.12 2.75
C TYR A 180 -0.56 19.48 3.93
N ALA A 181 0.06 20.02 4.97
CA ALA A 181 -0.63 20.34 6.20
C ALA A 181 -0.16 21.68 6.74
N ARG A 182 -1.00 22.30 7.56
CA ARG A 182 -0.66 23.53 8.26
C ARG A 182 -0.48 23.25 9.73
N ASP A 183 0.61 23.74 10.29
CA ASP A 183 0.85 23.71 11.72
C ASP A 183 -0.27 24.47 12.47
N ARG A 184 -0.88 23.77 13.42
CA ARG A 184 -1.91 24.29 14.31
C ARG A 184 -1.51 24.18 15.78
N SER A 185 -0.24 23.91 16.06
CA SER A 185 0.29 23.99 17.41
C SER A 185 0.14 25.42 17.92
N ASP A 186 -0.38 25.56 19.14
CA ASP A 186 -0.65 26.84 19.76
C ASP A 186 0.69 27.48 20.18
N GLY A 187 1.42 28.05 19.22
CA GLY A 187 2.51 29.03 19.42
C GLY A 187 3.36 28.85 20.67
N VAL A 188 3.90 27.65 20.91
CA VAL A 188 4.93 27.49 21.94
C VAL A 188 6.25 27.87 21.29
N ASP A 189 6.57 29.16 21.36
CA ASP A 189 7.85 29.72 20.91
C ASP A 189 9.01 28.93 21.57
N PHE A 190 9.73 28.11 20.79
CA PHE A 190 10.98 27.47 21.24
C PHE A 190 12.18 28.43 21.25
N HIS A 191 11.94 29.75 21.26
CA HIS A 191 12.98 30.77 21.40
C HIS A 191 13.09 31.30 22.82
N THR A 192 13.41 30.43 23.80
CA THR A 192 14.13 30.87 24.99
C THR A 192 14.91 29.72 25.64
N ASN A 193 16.13 29.42 25.17
CA ASN A 193 17.30 29.31 26.06
C ASN A 193 18.60 29.06 25.29
N TRP A 194 19.33 30.13 24.96
CA TRP A 194 20.79 30.05 24.91
C TRP A 194 21.32 31.16 25.80
N SER A 195 21.61 30.79 27.04
CA SER A 195 22.49 31.52 27.94
C SER A 195 23.02 30.57 29.00
N ARG A 196 24.18 29.94 28.71
CA ARG A 196 25.31 29.85 29.63
C ARG A 196 26.56 29.36 28.92
#